data_AF-A0A4R4MQS4-F1
#
_entry.id   AF-A0A4R4MQS4-F1
#
_cell.length_a   1.000
_cell.length_b   1.000
_cell.length_c   1.000
_cell.angle_alpha   90.00
_cell.angle_beta   90.00
_cell.angle_gamma   90.00
#
_symmetry.space_group_name_H-M   'P 1'
#
loop_
_entity.id
_entity.type
_entity.pdbx_description
1 polymer ?
#
loop_
_entity_poly.entity_id
_entity_poly.type
_entity_poly.pdbx_seq_one_letter_code
_entity_poly.pdbx_strand_id
1 'polypeptide(L)'
;MAEVIGTDLGTHRAGHEEIGPECPISCLGVRTVGDLLRLLVEAGRASGLHAQSVAVPGDGPHDCDRVTVACPVECLGLSAHVLNALRNDRGRTTTVGDVLGLLRSRELAEVRNIGPRRVGEVRTALVAAGFPVPHHMV
;
A
#
# COMPACT_ATOMS: atom_id res chain seq x y z
N MET A 1 46.12 19.33 -3.56
CA MET A 1 44.65 19.32 -3.57
C MET A 1 44.17 18.27 -2.58
N ALA A 2 43.71 18.68 -1.41
CA ALA A 2 42.87 17.91 -0.49
C ALA A 2 42.48 18.86 0.65
N GLU A 3 41.46 19.68 0.40
CA GLU A 3 40.84 20.50 1.45
C GLU A 3 39.67 19.70 2.00
N VAL A 4 39.87 19.13 3.19
CA VAL A 4 38.82 18.44 3.95
C VAL A 4 38.07 19.53 4.71
N ILE A 5 36.95 19.97 4.15
CA ILE A 5 36.13 21.04 4.73
C ILE A 5 35.23 20.45 5.82
N GLY A 6 35.43 20.93 7.05
CA GLY A 6 34.36 21.15 8.02
C GLY A 6 33.84 19.93 8.77
N THR A 7 34.58 19.48 9.78
CA THR A 7 33.99 18.85 10.97
C THR A 7 33.17 19.88 11.73
N ASP A 8 31.87 19.99 11.43
CA ASP A 8 30.92 20.57 12.38
C ASP A 8 30.65 19.51 13.45
N LEU A 9 31.43 19.58 14.53
CA LEU A 9 31.39 18.65 15.66
C LEU A 9 30.23 18.99 16.60
N GLY A 10 29.04 19.25 16.05
CA GLY A 10 27.80 19.15 16.79
C GLY A 10 27.64 17.69 17.18
N THR A 11 27.70 17.38 18.47
CA THR A 11 27.65 16.00 18.99
C THR A 11 26.34 15.31 18.58
N HIS A 12 26.35 14.67 17.42
CA HIS A 12 25.26 13.85 16.89
C HIS A 12 25.12 12.60 17.77
N ARG A 13 24.33 12.74 18.85
CA ARG A 13 24.00 11.68 19.79
C ARG A 13 22.57 11.21 19.54
N ALA A 14 22.33 9.91 19.65
CA ALA A 14 20.97 9.37 19.56
C ALA A 14 20.01 10.14 20.48
N GLY A 15 18.93 10.67 19.90
CA GLY A 15 17.87 11.38 20.62
C GLY A 15 18.22 12.79 21.10
N HIS A 16 19.08 13.54 20.41
CA HIS A 16 19.22 14.98 20.67
C HIS A 16 17.96 15.74 20.24
N GLU A 17 17.69 16.88 20.88
CA GLU A 17 16.40 17.60 20.82
C GLU A 17 16.05 18.20 19.45
N GLU A 18 17.05 18.37 18.58
CA GLU A 18 16.93 19.06 17.28
C GLU A 18 17.46 18.18 16.13
N ILE A 19 16.74 17.11 15.79
CA ILE A 19 17.12 16.23 14.67
C ILE A 19 16.72 16.89 13.35
N GLY A 20 17.70 17.41 12.61
CA GLY A 20 17.56 18.00 11.28
C GLY A 20 17.81 17.01 10.13
N PRO A 21 17.48 17.38 8.87
CA PRO A 21 17.65 16.51 7.69
C PRO A 21 19.13 16.23 7.34
N GLU A 22 20.05 17.08 7.80
CA GLU A 22 21.50 16.88 7.69
C GLU A 22 22.07 15.93 8.76
N CYS A 23 21.27 15.50 9.74
CA CYS A 23 21.74 14.58 10.79
C CYS A 23 21.92 13.15 10.26
N PRO A 24 22.93 12.41 10.74
CA PRO A 24 23.08 11.00 10.41
C PRO A 24 21.92 10.17 11.01
N ILE A 25 21.58 9.05 10.36
CA ILE A 25 20.51 8.13 10.81
C ILE A 25 20.73 7.62 12.24
N SER A 26 21.98 7.58 12.71
CA SER A 26 22.32 7.23 14.10
C SER A 26 21.71 8.18 15.14
N CYS A 27 21.41 9.44 14.79
CA CYS A 27 20.69 10.39 15.64
C CYS A 27 19.26 9.92 15.96
N LEU A 28 18.63 9.15 15.06
CA LEU A 28 17.32 8.55 15.27
C LEU A 28 17.38 7.30 16.18
N GLY A 29 18.56 6.91 16.66
CA GLY A 29 18.75 5.71 17.48
C GLY A 29 18.66 4.40 16.70
N VAL A 30 18.61 4.45 15.36
CA VAL A 30 18.55 3.28 14.49
C VAL A 30 19.95 2.67 14.37
N ARG A 31 20.15 1.48 14.95
CA ARG A 31 21.43 0.76 14.93
C ARG A 31 21.35 -0.57 14.18
N THR A 32 20.14 -1.06 13.99
CA THR A 32 19.86 -2.32 13.31
C THR A 32 18.75 -2.15 12.28
N VAL A 33 18.65 -3.12 11.36
CA VAL A 33 17.51 -3.21 10.44
C VAL A 33 16.19 -3.35 11.20
N GLY A 34 16.20 -4.02 12.36
CA GLY A 34 15.03 -4.13 13.23
C GLY A 34 14.52 -2.78 13.73
N ASP A 35 15.44 -1.88 14.10
CA ASP A 35 15.10 -0.53 14.56
C ASP A 35 14.49 0.31 13.44
N LEU A 36 15.03 0.20 12.22
CA LEU A 36 14.49 0.89 11.05
C LEU A 36 13.06 0.41 10.74
N LEU A 37 12.83 -0.90 10.74
CA LEU A 37 11.50 -1.47 10.50
C LEU A 37 10.50 -1.00 11.55
N ARG A 38 10.91 -0.98 12.82
CA ARG A 38 10.07 -0.50 13.92
C ARG A 38 9.69 0.97 13.74
N LEU A 39 10.66 1.82 13.41
CA LEU A 39 10.44 3.25 13.19
C LEU A 39 9.46 3.50 12.03
N LEU A 40 9.61 2.77 10.92
CA LEU A 40 8.70 2.89 9.78
C LEU A 40 7.27 2.44 10.11
N VAL A 41 7.11 1.38 10.91
CA VAL A 41 5.79 0.92 11.37
C VAL A 41 5.13 1.95 12.29
N GLU A 42 5.89 2.51 13.25
CA GLU A 42 5.40 3.53 14.17
C GLU A 42 5.02 4.83 13.43
N ALA A 43 5.85 5.27 12.48
CA ALA A 43 5.54 6.40 11.60
C ALA A 43 4.29 6.13 10.74
N GLY A 44 4.14 4.92 10.19
CA GLY A 44 2.96 4.55 9.41
C GLY A 44 1.66 4.62 10.21
N ARG A 45 1.71 4.25 11.51
CA ARG A 45 0.57 4.39 12.43
C ARG A 45 0.29 5.85 12.76
N ALA A 46 1.33 6.63 13.10
CA ALA A 46 1.21 8.04 13.47
C ALA A 46 0.65 8.90 12.31
N SER A 47 1.11 8.64 11.09
CA SER A 47 0.66 9.33 9.87
C SER A 47 -0.71 8.89 9.38
N GLY A 48 -1.37 7.93 10.05
CA GLY A 48 -2.66 7.40 9.62
C GLY A 48 -2.61 6.69 8.26
N LEU A 49 -1.42 6.23 7.81
CA LEU A 49 -1.27 5.47 6.56
C LEU A 49 -1.94 4.07 6.64
N HIS A 50 -2.40 3.67 7.83
CA HIS A 50 -3.28 2.51 8.03
C HIS A 50 -4.75 2.87 8.28
N ALA A 51 -5.09 4.15 8.49
CA ALA A 51 -6.40 4.59 8.98
C ALA A 51 -7.11 5.64 8.11
N GLN A 52 -6.55 6.07 6.98
CA GLN A 52 -7.30 6.88 6.01
C GLN A 52 -8.15 5.98 5.11
N SER A 53 -9.20 5.46 5.73
CA SER A 53 -10.35 4.82 5.10
C SER A 53 -11.60 5.56 5.56
N VAL A 54 -11.88 6.74 4.99
CA VAL A 54 -13.25 7.20 4.75
C VAL A 54 -13.24 8.12 3.52
N ALA A 55 -13.64 7.59 2.37
CA ALA A 55 -14.20 8.41 1.30
C ALA A 55 -15.33 7.62 0.61
N VAL A 56 -16.53 7.98 1.05
CA VAL A 56 -17.88 7.96 0.43
C VAL A 56 -18.01 7.33 -0.97
N PRO A 57 -19.09 6.56 -1.25
CA PRO A 57 -19.41 6.12 -2.60
C PRO A 57 -19.82 7.33 -3.45
N GLY A 58 -18.91 7.78 -4.32
CA GLY A 58 -19.23 8.68 -5.42
C GLY A 58 -19.43 7.87 -6.70
N ASP A 59 -20.61 7.96 -7.31
CA ASP A 59 -20.97 7.35 -8.60
C ASP A 59 -20.30 8.07 -9.80
N GLY A 60 -19.13 8.67 -9.57
CA GLY A 60 -18.36 9.47 -10.53
C GLY A 60 -17.01 8.84 -10.85
N PRO A 61 -16.33 9.28 -11.93
CA PRO A 61 -14.99 8.82 -12.25
C PRO A 61 -14.06 9.14 -11.08
N HIS A 62 -13.62 8.09 -10.40
CA HIS A 62 -12.69 8.18 -9.28
C HIS A 62 -11.27 8.42 -9.83
N ASP A 63 -10.91 9.69 -9.98
CA ASP A 63 -9.60 10.11 -10.46
C ASP A 63 -8.60 10.06 -9.31
N CYS A 64 -7.77 9.02 -9.30
CA CYS A 64 -6.71 8.86 -8.31
C CYS A 64 -5.38 8.67 -9.04
N ASP A 65 -4.44 9.60 -8.83
CA ASP A 65 -3.07 9.54 -9.36
C ASP A 65 -2.35 8.23 -8.99
N ARG A 66 -2.76 7.63 -7.88
CA ARG A 66 -2.29 6.32 -7.42
C ARG A 66 -3.45 5.52 -6.85
N VAL A 67 -3.60 4.29 -7.33
CA VAL A 67 -4.58 3.34 -6.79
C VAL A 67 -4.15 2.90 -5.39
N THR A 68 -5.08 3.01 -4.44
CA THR A 68 -4.90 2.58 -3.04
C THR A 68 -5.93 1.51 -2.67
N VAL A 69 -5.78 0.87 -1.51
CA VAL A 69 -6.74 -0.15 -1.04
C VAL A 69 -8.14 0.40 -0.79
N ALA A 70 -8.27 1.71 -0.53
CA ALA A 70 -9.56 2.34 -0.32
C ALA A 70 -10.26 2.74 -1.63
N CYS A 71 -9.55 2.70 -2.76
CA CYS A 71 -10.13 3.03 -4.05
C CYS A 71 -11.24 2.02 -4.42
N PRO A 72 -12.26 2.47 -5.16
CA PRO A 72 -13.22 1.58 -5.80
C PRO A 72 -12.51 0.57 -6.72
N VAL A 73 -13.09 -0.62 -6.86
CA VAL A 73 -12.53 -1.69 -7.71
C VAL A 73 -12.40 -1.27 -9.19
N GLU A 74 -13.19 -0.30 -9.64
CA GLU A 74 -13.15 0.29 -10.97
C GLU A 74 -11.78 0.89 -11.32
N CYS A 75 -11.04 1.38 -10.33
CA CYS A 75 -9.70 1.95 -10.51
C CYS A 75 -8.66 0.92 -10.98
N LEU A 76 -8.96 -0.38 -10.90
CA LEU A 76 -8.06 -1.45 -11.38
C LEU A 76 -8.16 -1.69 -12.90
N GLY A 77 -9.10 -1.05 -13.60
CA GLY A 77 -9.26 -1.24 -15.05
C GLY A 77 -9.68 -2.67 -15.43
N LEU A 78 -10.42 -3.35 -14.55
CA LEU A 78 -10.93 -4.71 -14.78
C LEU A 78 -12.02 -4.72 -15.86
N SER A 79 -12.20 -5.88 -16.50
CA SER A 79 -13.30 -6.05 -17.45
C SER A 79 -14.66 -5.93 -16.77
N ALA A 80 -15.66 -5.50 -17.55
CA ALA A 80 -17.05 -5.38 -17.08
C ALA A 80 -17.58 -6.70 -16.49
N HIS A 81 -17.12 -7.85 -16.97
CA HIS A 81 -17.51 -9.15 -16.42
C HIS A 81 -17.05 -9.33 -14.97
N VAL A 82 -15.81 -8.96 -14.67
CA VAL A 82 -15.25 -9.05 -13.32
C VAL A 82 -15.91 -8.01 -12.41
N LEU A 83 -16.02 -6.76 -12.88
CA LEU A 83 -16.68 -5.70 -12.13
C LEU A 83 -18.13 -6.06 -11.78
N ASN A 84 -18.89 -6.60 -12.73
CA ASN A 84 -20.27 -7.00 -12.49
C ASN A 84 -20.37 -8.22 -11.56
N ALA A 85 -19.46 -9.19 -11.67
CA ALA A 85 -19.42 -10.33 -10.77
C ALA A 85 -19.16 -9.88 -9.32
N LEU A 86 -18.16 -9.03 -9.11
CA LEU A 86 -17.83 -8.48 -7.80
C LEU A 86 -18.96 -7.62 -7.22
N ARG A 87 -19.58 -6.76 -8.04
CA ARG A 87 -20.74 -5.95 -7.62
C ARG A 87 -21.94 -6.80 -7.22
N ASN A 88 -22.17 -7.93 -7.89
CA ASN A 88 -23.27 -8.83 -7.55
C ASN A 88 -23.01 -9.61 -6.25
N ASP A 89 -21.76 -9.90 -5.93
CA ASP A 89 -21.37 -10.64 -4.72
C ASP A 89 -21.26 -9.74 -3.48
N ARG A 90 -20.61 -8.58 -3.63
CA ARG A 90 -20.23 -7.70 -2.51
C ARG A 90 -20.89 -6.33 -2.55
N GLY A 91 -21.60 -5.99 -3.62
CA GLY A 91 -22.25 -4.70 -3.79
C GLY A 91 -21.38 -3.65 -4.51
N ARG A 92 -21.99 -2.50 -4.79
CA ARG A 92 -21.35 -1.40 -5.55
C ARG A 92 -20.22 -0.69 -4.82
N THR A 93 -20.09 -0.88 -3.51
CA THR A 93 -19.06 -0.25 -2.67
C THR A 93 -17.80 -1.09 -2.53
N THR A 94 -17.61 -2.10 -3.40
CA THR A 94 -16.45 -2.99 -3.35
C THR A 94 -15.17 -2.22 -3.61
N THR A 95 -14.24 -2.29 -2.67
CA THR A 95 -12.93 -1.62 -2.76
C THR A 95 -11.84 -2.55 -3.29
N VAL A 96 -10.72 -1.97 -3.71
CA VAL A 96 -9.50 -2.72 -4.06
C VAL A 96 -9.02 -3.57 -2.87
N GLY A 97 -9.13 -3.06 -1.65
CA GLY A 97 -8.79 -3.78 -0.43
C GLY A 97 -9.62 -5.04 -0.23
N ASP A 98 -10.92 -4.99 -0.49
CA ASP A 98 -11.81 -6.15 -0.41
C ASP A 98 -11.40 -7.24 -1.41
N VAL A 99 -11.13 -6.85 -2.66
CA VAL A 99 -10.67 -7.77 -3.71
C VAL A 99 -9.31 -8.38 -3.38
N LEU A 100 -8.40 -7.58 -2.81
CA LEU A 100 -7.11 -8.07 -2.34
C LEU A 100 -7.27 -9.07 -1.18
N GLY A 101 -8.25 -8.85 -0.30
CA GLY A 101 -8.63 -9.78 0.77
C GLY A 101 -9.15 -11.11 0.22
N LEU A 102 -10.05 -11.07 -0.77
CA LEU A 102 -10.57 -12.27 -1.46
C LEU A 102 -9.44 -13.07 -2.12
N LEU A 103 -8.53 -12.38 -2.80
CA LEU A 103 -7.41 -13.02 -3.47
C LEU A 103 -6.46 -13.68 -2.46
N ARG A 104 -6.18 -13.02 -1.33
CA ARG A 104 -5.33 -13.56 -0.26
C ARG A 104 -5.96 -14.79 0.42
N SER A 105 -7.27 -14.76 0.61
CA SER A 105 -8.03 -15.84 1.27
C SER A 105 -8.40 -16.97 0.31
N ARG A 106 -8.04 -16.85 -0.98
CA ARG A 106 -8.41 -17.76 -2.08
C ARG A 106 -9.92 -17.87 -2.33
N GLU A 107 -10.70 -16.94 -1.81
CA GLU A 107 -12.16 -16.88 -1.96
C GLU A 107 -12.58 -16.20 -3.26
N LEU A 108 -11.65 -15.60 -4.00
CA LEU A 108 -11.97 -14.94 -5.27
C LEU A 108 -12.54 -15.91 -6.32
N ALA A 109 -12.15 -17.18 -6.29
CA ALA A 109 -12.69 -18.22 -7.16
C ALA A 109 -14.11 -18.69 -6.74
N GLU A 110 -14.50 -18.41 -5.50
CA GLU A 110 -15.84 -18.74 -4.98
C GLU A 110 -16.87 -17.68 -5.36
N VAL A 111 -16.41 -16.50 -5.82
CA VAL A 111 -17.29 -15.45 -6.33
C VAL A 111 -17.98 -15.96 -7.60
N ARG A 112 -19.31 -15.93 -7.59
CA ARG A 112 -20.12 -16.40 -8.72
C ARG A 112 -19.71 -15.69 -10.01
N ASN A 113 -19.48 -16.46 -11.07
CA ASN A 113 -19.02 -16.02 -12.40
C ASN A 113 -17.55 -15.55 -12.47
N ILE A 114 -16.73 -15.81 -11.44
CA ILE A 114 -15.28 -15.60 -11.48
C ILE A 114 -14.57 -16.95 -11.57
N GLY A 115 -14.28 -17.38 -12.81
CA GLY A 115 -13.44 -18.56 -13.07
C GLY A 115 -11.93 -18.26 -13.04
N PRO A 116 -11.08 -19.29 -13.19
CA PRO A 116 -9.61 -19.15 -13.11
C PRO A 116 -9.02 -18.06 -14.02
N ARG A 117 -9.57 -17.92 -15.23
CA ARG A 117 -9.18 -16.84 -16.17
C ARG A 117 -9.40 -15.45 -15.59
N ARG A 118 -10.51 -15.24 -14.87
CA ARG A 118 -10.88 -13.96 -14.26
C ARG A 118 -10.09 -13.70 -12.98
N VAL A 119 -9.76 -14.74 -12.22
CA VAL A 119 -8.80 -14.63 -11.11
C VAL A 119 -7.43 -14.13 -11.63
N GLY A 120 -6.96 -14.67 -12.76
CA GLY A 120 -5.72 -14.22 -13.41
C GLY A 120 -5.75 -12.76 -13.86
N GLU A 121 -6.89 -12.30 -14.36
CA GLU A 121 -7.13 -10.90 -14.72
C GLU A 121 -7.02 -9.97 -13.49
N VAL A 122 -7.71 -10.31 -12.40
CA VAL A 122 -7.65 -9.56 -11.14
C VAL A 122 -6.24 -9.50 -10.58
N ARG A 123 -5.53 -10.64 -10.58
CA ARG A 123 -4.13 -10.73 -10.15
C ARG A 123 -3.24 -9.79 -10.98
N THR A 124 -3.35 -9.83 -12.30
CA THR A 124 -2.55 -8.99 -13.19
C THR A 124 -2.81 -7.50 -12.93
N ALA A 125 -4.07 -7.11 -12.78
CA ALA A 125 -4.45 -5.72 -12.51
C ALA A 125 -3.90 -5.23 -11.15
N LEU A 126 -3.98 -6.07 -10.10
CA LEU A 126 -3.42 -5.74 -8.78
C LEU A 126 -1.91 -5.59 -8.82
N VAL A 127 -1.20 -6.46 -9.55
CA VAL A 127 0.26 -6.35 -9.74
C VAL A 127 0.62 -5.08 -10.51
N ALA A 128 -0.11 -4.77 -11.59
CA ALA A 128 0.10 -3.57 -12.38
C ALA A 128 -0.13 -2.28 -11.56
N ALA A 129 -1.09 -2.31 -10.63
CA ALA A 129 -1.34 -1.24 -9.67
C ALA A 129 -0.34 -1.21 -8.49
N GLY A 130 0.64 -2.11 -8.46
CA GLY A 130 1.72 -2.13 -7.46
C GLY A 130 1.38 -2.84 -6.15
N PHE A 131 0.29 -3.62 -6.09
CA PHE A 131 -0.06 -4.39 -4.90
C PHE A 131 0.70 -5.72 -4.83
N PRO A 132 1.13 -6.14 -3.62
CA PRO A 132 1.80 -7.42 -3.43
C PRO A 132 0.78 -8.56 -3.56
N VAL A 133 0.93 -9.38 -4.60
CA VAL A 133 0.11 -10.58 -4.85
C VAL A 133 0.97 -11.85 -4.68
N PRO A 134 0.57 -12.83 -3.85
CA PRO A 134 1.38 -14.02 -3.62
C PRO A 134 1.57 -14.88 -4.88
N HIS A 135 2.81 -15.18 -5.25
CA HIS A 135 3.15 -15.90 -6.49
C HIS A 135 2.74 -17.39 -6.53
N HIS A 136 2.38 -17.98 -5.39
CA HIS A 136 2.18 -19.44 -5.24
C HIS A 136 0.71 -19.91 -5.30
N MET A 137 -0.20 -19.12 -5.88
CA MET A 137 -1.61 -19.53 -6.05
C MET A 137 -1.90 -19.86 -7.51
N VAL A 138 -1.28 -20.93 -7.98
CA VAL A 138 -1.58 -21.59 -9.26
C VAL A 138 -2.24 -22.93 -8.96
#